data_AF-A0A368TIV6-F1
#
_entry.id   AF-A0A368TIV6-F1
#
_cell.length_a   1.000
_cell.length_b   1.000
_cell.length_c   1.000
_cell.angle_alpha   90.00
_cell.angle_beta   90.00
_cell.angle_gamma   90.00
#
_symmetry.space_group_name_H-M   'P 1'
#
loop_
_entity.id
_entity.type
_entity.pdbx_description
1 polymer ?
#
loop_
_entity_poly.entity_id
_entity_poly.type
_entity_poly.pdbx_seq_one_letter_code
_entity_poly.pdbx_strand_id
1 'polypeptide(L)'
;MEAKEVFTDKNYIEPPKLKNILDKLKEKTLPNKQVIPMIAGYFKDIHLVLMEVARVTKRGGFVAFVIGDVRYGGILIPVSEILVEIGNSLGLEYQETIIARFRGNSPQQMDKFGRMPAKENIVIWQK
;
A
#
# COMPACT_ATOMS: atom_id res chain seq x y z
N MET A 1 6.22 1.00 -25.11
CA MET A 1 6.85 2.27 -24.75
C MET A 1 6.89 2.28 -23.23
N GLU A 2 8.02 1.95 -22.62
CA GLU A 2 8.17 2.06 -21.17
C GLU A 2 8.09 3.54 -20.80
N ALA A 3 7.34 3.87 -19.74
CA ALA A 3 7.25 5.22 -19.24
C ALA A 3 8.66 5.68 -18.83
N LYS A 4 9.13 6.82 -19.32
CA LYS A 4 10.36 7.43 -18.84
C LYS A 4 10.18 7.75 -17.34
N GLU A 5 11.11 7.35 -16.48
CA GLU A 5 11.10 7.75 -15.07
C GLU A 5 11.31 9.27 -14.96
N VAL A 6 10.21 10.03 -14.93
CA VAL A 6 10.25 11.50 -14.80
C VAL A 6 10.39 11.92 -13.34
N PHE A 7 9.89 11.10 -12.41
CA PHE A 7 9.92 11.34 -10.97
C PHE A 7 10.62 10.17 -10.28
N THR A 8 11.72 10.47 -9.58
CA THR A 8 12.45 9.50 -8.78
C THR A 8 12.87 10.14 -7.48
N ASP A 9 12.81 9.39 -6.39
CA ASP A 9 13.46 9.73 -5.14
C ASP A 9 14.58 8.72 -4.91
N LYS A 10 15.83 9.20 -4.96
CA LYS A 10 17.03 8.37 -4.73
C LYS A 10 17.11 7.88 -3.28
N ASN A 11 16.33 8.49 -2.38
CA ASN A 11 16.27 8.14 -0.97
C ASN A 11 15.07 7.25 -0.63
N TYR A 12 14.35 6.72 -1.63
CA TYR A 12 13.30 5.73 -1.36
C TYR A 12 13.89 4.53 -0.63
N ILE A 13 13.39 4.28 0.58
CA ILE A 13 13.68 3.09 1.36
C ILE A 13 12.41 2.25 1.36
N GLU A 14 12.52 1.01 0.88
CA GLU A 14 11.41 0.08 0.89
C GLU A 14 10.91 -0.15 2.33
N PRO A 15 9.60 0.05 2.60
CA PRO A 15 9.05 -0.17 3.94
C PRO A 15 9.31 -1.61 4.43
N PRO A 16 9.90 -1.82 5.61
CA PRO A 16 10.06 -3.13 6.23
C PRO A 16 8.84 -4.06 6.11
N LYS A 17 7.62 -3.55 6.30
CA LYS A 17 6.39 -4.36 6.15
C LYS A 17 6.19 -4.85 4.73
N LEU A 18 6.42 -3.99 3.74
CA LEU A 18 6.35 -4.35 2.32
C LEU A 18 7.40 -5.42 1.98
N LYS A 19 8.67 -5.21 2.38
CA LYS A 19 9.76 -6.15 2.14
C LYS A 19 9.41 -7.57 2.61
N ASN A 20 8.93 -7.69 3.84
CA ASN A 20 8.51 -8.96 4.43
C ASN A 20 7.37 -9.64 3.64
N ILE A 21 6.44 -8.87 3.08
CA ILE A 21 5.34 -9.39 2.27
C ILE A 21 5.83 -9.86 0.90
N LEU A 22 6.70 -9.07 0.26
CA LEU A 22 7.28 -9.43 -1.04
C LEU A 22 8.09 -10.72 -0.93
N ASP A 23 8.86 -10.91 0.15
CA ASP A 23 9.62 -12.13 0.38
C ASP A 23 8.69 -13.35 0.56
N LYS A 24 7.62 -13.23 1.35
CA LYS A 24 6.59 -14.29 1.46
C LYS A 24 5.90 -14.59 0.12
N LEU A 25 5.68 -13.58 -0.72
CA LEU A 25 5.08 -13.78 -2.05
C LEU A 25 6.03 -14.51 -3.00
N LYS A 26 7.34 -14.30 -2.92
CA LYS A 26 8.35 -15.02 -3.72
C LYS A 26 8.35 -16.53 -3.43
N GLU A 27 7.99 -16.92 -2.21
CA GLU A 27 7.87 -18.33 -1.80
C GLU A 27 6.59 -19.01 -2.30
N LYS A 28 5.60 -18.25 -2.82
CA LYS A 28 4.33 -18.80 -3.31
C LYS A 28 4.36 -19.13 -4.80
N THR A 29 3.64 -20.19 -5.17
CA THR A 29 3.27 -20.44 -6.57
C THR A 29 2.16 -19.49 -6.98
N LEU A 30 2.54 -18.38 -7.61
CA LEU A 30 1.61 -17.36 -8.11
C LEU A 30 1.29 -17.64 -9.59
N PRO A 31 0.01 -17.48 -10.02
CA PRO A 31 -0.37 -17.63 -11.43
C PRO A 31 0.37 -16.67 -12.36
N ASN A 32 0.69 -15.46 -11.85
CA ASN A 32 1.50 -14.47 -12.55
C ASN A 32 2.57 -13.92 -11.61
N LYS A 33 3.85 -14.17 -11.91
CA LYS A 33 4.99 -13.68 -11.11
C LYS A 33 5.22 -12.18 -11.23
N GLN A 34 4.71 -11.52 -12.29
CA GLN A 34 4.82 -10.07 -12.47
C GLN A 34 4.04 -9.28 -11.39
N VAL A 35 3.20 -9.94 -10.61
CA VAL A 35 2.51 -9.30 -9.49
C VAL A 35 3.48 -8.77 -8.44
N ILE A 36 4.62 -9.42 -8.20
CA ILE A 36 5.60 -9.00 -7.19
C ILE A 36 6.24 -7.66 -7.59
N PRO A 37 6.86 -7.50 -8.78
CA PRO A 37 7.39 -6.19 -9.19
C PRO A 37 6.29 -5.14 -9.35
N MET A 38 5.07 -5.53 -9.74
CA MET A 38 3.93 -4.60 -9.78
C MET A 38 3.57 -4.05 -8.38
N ILE A 39 3.52 -4.90 -7.36
CA ILE A 39 3.27 -4.47 -5.97
C ILE A 39 4.39 -3.55 -5.48
N ALA A 40 5.65 -3.91 -5.73
CA ALA A 40 6.80 -3.10 -5.35
C ALA A 40 6.76 -1.72 -6.04
N GLY A 41 6.47 -1.70 -7.35
CA GLY A 41 6.31 -0.47 -8.14
C GLY A 41 5.18 0.41 -7.61
N TYR A 42 4.02 -0.18 -7.28
CA TYR A 42 2.89 0.54 -6.70
C TYR A 42 3.29 1.33 -5.44
N PHE A 43 4.01 0.71 -4.50
CA PHE A 43 4.42 1.40 -3.28
C PHE A 43 5.54 2.43 -3.51
N LYS A 44 6.43 2.19 -4.47
CA LYS A 44 7.41 3.20 -4.93
C LYS A 44 6.69 4.44 -5.49
N ASP A 45 5.65 4.24 -6.29
CA ASP A 45 4.85 5.34 -6.85
C ASP A 45 4.06 6.07 -5.75
N ILE A 46 3.48 5.34 -4.80
CA ILE A 46 2.78 5.94 -3.65
C ILE A 46 3.73 6.74 -2.77
N HIS A 47 4.98 6.32 -2.59
CA HIS A 47 5.99 7.12 -1.89
C HIS A 47 6.16 8.49 -2.55
N LEU A 48 6.29 8.53 -3.88
CA LEU A 48 6.42 9.79 -4.61
C LEU A 48 5.16 10.66 -4.46
N VAL A 49 3.98 10.06 -4.49
CA VAL A 49 2.70 10.76 -4.26
C VAL A 49 2.66 11.35 -2.85
N LEU A 50 2.93 10.55 -1.83
CA LEU A 50 2.91 11.00 -0.43
C LEU A 50 4.00 12.04 -0.15
N MET A 51 5.14 11.96 -0.82
CA MET A 51 6.22 12.94 -0.69
C MET A 51 5.76 14.32 -1.18
N GLU A 52 5.12 14.38 -2.35
CA GLU A 52 4.58 15.63 -2.88
C GLU A 52 3.38 16.13 -2.07
N VAL A 53 2.50 15.23 -1.63
CA VAL A 53 1.39 15.57 -0.73
C VAL A 53 1.90 16.16 0.58
N ALA A 54 2.91 15.55 1.19
CA ALA A 54 3.58 16.08 2.37
C ALA A 54 4.18 17.44 2.05
N ARG A 55 4.90 17.63 0.93
CA ARG A 55 5.50 18.91 0.55
C ARG A 55 4.47 20.04 0.44
N VAL A 56 3.35 19.82 -0.25
CA VAL A 56 2.34 20.87 -0.54
C VAL A 56 1.32 21.11 0.56
N THR A 57 1.12 20.15 1.48
CA THR A 57 0.20 20.33 2.61
C THR A 57 0.75 21.41 3.55
N LYS A 58 -0.11 22.29 4.06
CA LYS A 58 0.29 23.30 5.06
C LYS A 58 0.47 22.66 6.43
N ARG A 59 1.31 23.24 7.30
CA ARG A 59 1.41 22.82 8.70
C ARG A 59 0.04 22.89 9.39
N GLY A 60 -0.28 21.87 10.17
CA GLY A 60 -1.58 21.61 10.78
C GLY A 60 -2.65 21.08 9.82
N GLY A 61 -2.34 20.90 8.54
CA GLY A 61 -3.26 20.41 7.52
C GLY A 61 -3.44 18.90 7.59
N PHE A 62 -4.65 18.43 7.25
CA PHE A 62 -4.98 17.01 7.22
C PHE A 62 -4.91 16.43 5.81
N VAL A 63 -4.50 15.17 5.73
CA VAL A 63 -4.46 14.35 4.51
C VAL A 63 -5.24 13.08 4.78
N ALA A 64 -6.19 12.73 3.92
CA ALA A 64 -6.97 11.51 4.06
C ALA A 64 -6.98 10.72 2.74
N PHE A 65 -6.59 9.45 2.79
CA PHE A 65 -6.55 8.55 1.64
C PHE A 65 -7.54 7.40 1.84
N VAL A 66 -8.45 7.21 0.90
CA VAL A 66 -9.31 6.03 0.84
C VAL A 66 -8.56 4.93 0.09
N ILE A 67 -8.28 3.81 0.74
CA ILE A 67 -7.46 2.74 0.18
C ILE A 67 -7.92 1.34 0.57
N GLY A 68 -7.89 0.42 -0.40
CA GLY A 68 -8.26 -0.97 -0.19
C GLY A 68 -7.05 -1.87 0.05
N ASP A 69 -7.09 -2.66 1.11
CA ASP A 69 -6.17 -3.79 1.29
C ASP A 69 -6.47 -4.84 0.21
N VAL A 70 -5.45 -5.58 -0.22
CA VAL A 70 -5.54 -6.54 -1.34
C VAL A 70 -4.96 -7.90 -0.96
N ARG A 71 -5.24 -8.92 -1.76
CA ARG A 71 -4.77 -10.29 -1.50
C ARG A 71 -4.22 -10.95 -2.76
N TYR A 72 -3.01 -11.49 -2.65
CA TYR A 72 -2.36 -12.23 -3.74
C TYR A 72 -1.80 -13.55 -3.23
N GLY A 73 -2.07 -14.65 -3.92
CA GLY A 73 -1.60 -15.98 -3.50
C GLY A 73 -2.04 -16.39 -2.09
N GLY A 74 -3.17 -15.86 -1.60
CA GLY A 74 -3.64 -16.06 -0.23
C GLY A 74 -2.99 -15.16 0.84
N ILE A 75 -1.95 -14.40 0.48
CA ILE A 75 -1.26 -13.46 1.36
C ILE A 75 -1.99 -12.11 1.32
N LEU A 76 -2.37 -11.62 2.50
CA LEU A 76 -2.92 -10.28 2.67
C LEU A 76 -1.80 -9.24 2.53
N ILE A 77 -2.07 -8.20 1.75
CA ILE A 77 -1.24 -7.00 1.65
C ILE A 77 -2.03 -5.88 2.33
N PRO A 78 -1.67 -5.52 3.58
CA PRO A 78 -2.30 -4.42 4.31
C PRO A 78 -1.78 -3.10 3.75
N VAL A 79 -2.39 -2.64 2.66
CA VAL A 79 -1.98 -1.44 1.94
C VAL A 79 -2.07 -0.23 2.87
N SER A 80 -3.15 -0.12 3.64
CA SER A 80 -3.33 0.96 4.62
C SER A 80 -2.15 1.09 5.58
N GLU A 81 -1.73 -0.03 6.19
CA GLU A 81 -0.62 -0.04 7.15
C GLU A 81 0.74 0.31 6.51
N ILE A 82 0.98 -0.12 5.27
CA ILE A 82 2.22 0.22 4.55
C ILE A 82 2.22 1.71 4.18
N LEU A 83 1.07 2.27 3.78
CA LEU A 83 0.93 3.71 3.54
C LEU A 83 1.21 4.52 4.80
N VAL A 84 0.76 4.07 5.98
CA VAL A 84 1.08 4.73 7.27
C VAL A 84 2.60 4.80 7.49
N GLU A 85 3.30 3.70 7.24
CA GLU A 85 4.77 3.63 7.37
C GLU A 85 5.48 4.60 6.42
N ILE A 86 5.03 4.68 5.16
CA ILE A 86 5.56 5.63 4.16
C ILE A 86 5.23 7.08 4.55
N GLY A 87 4.00 7.38 4.94
CA GLY A 87 3.59 8.73 5.34
C GLY A 87 4.42 9.24 6.53
N ASN A 88 4.60 8.40 7.54
CA ASN A 88 5.39 8.72 8.72
C ASN A 88 6.86 9.02 8.38
N SER A 89 7.46 8.26 7.45
CA SER A 89 8.86 8.50 7.03
C SER A 89 9.02 9.82 6.26
N LEU A 90 7.92 10.35 5.71
CA LEU A 90 7.85 11.61 4.96
C LEU A 90 7.41 12.81 5.81
N GLY A 91 7.29 12.63 7.14
CA GLY A 91 6.94 13.71 8.07
C GLY A 91 5.44 14.00 8.17
N LEU A 92 4.58 13.08 7.71
CA LEU A 92 3.15 13.11 8.01
C LEU A 92 2.90 12.33 9.31
N GLU A 93 2.24 12.96 10.27
CA GLU A 93 1.88 12.35 11.55
C GLU A 93 0.59 11.54 11.41
N TYR A 94 0.67 10.22 11.53
CA TYR A 94 -0.50 9.35 11.55
C TYR A 94 -1.47 9.70 12.68
N GLN A 95 -2.75 9.86 12.33
CA GLN A 95 -3.82 10.14 13.28
C GLN A 95 -4.67 8.90 13.53
N GLU A 96 -5.29 8.36 12.47
CA GLU A 96 -6.16 7.19 12.58
C GLU A 96 -6.35 6.48 11.24
N THR A 97 -6.88 5.26 11.33
CA THR A 97 -7.35 4.46 10.19
C THR A 97 -8.78 4.04 10.46
N ILE A 98 -9.70 4.51 9.63
CA ILE A 98 -11.13 4.20 9.73
C ILE A 98 -11.46 3.10 8.72
N ILE A 99 -12.16 2.05 9.13
CA ILE A 99 -12.66 1.04 8.19
C ILE A 99 -13.91 1.62 7.51
N ALA A 100 -13.81 1.95 6.23
CA ALA A 100 -14.93 2.45 5.43
C ALA A 100 -15.92 1.33 5.10
N ARG A 101 -15.41 0.17 4.67
CA ARG A 101 -16.21 -1.02 4.41
C ARG A 101 -15.36 -2.29 4.36
N PHE A 102 -16.02 -3.42 4.53
CA PHE A 102 -15.47 -4.73 4.21
C PHE A 102 -15.80 -5.07 2.74
N ARG A 103 -14.77 -5.44 1.97
CA ARG A 103 -14.91 -5.94 0.60
C ARG A 103 -14.99 -7.47 0.65
N GLY A 104 -16.02 -8.03 0.02
CA GLY A 104 -16.12 -9.47 -0.18
C GLY A 104 -14.95 -10.01 -0.99
N ASN A 105 -14.61 -11.28 -0.77
CA ASN A 105 -13.65 -11.99 -1.62
C ASN A 105 -14.37 -12.51 -2.88
N SER A 106 -13.65 -12.69 -3.98
CA SER A 106 -14.22 -13.41 -5.12
C SER A 106 -14.55 -14.85 -4.71
N PRO A 107 -15.59 -15.50 -5.26
CA PRO A 107 -15.93 -16.88 -4.94
C PRO A 107 -14.74 -17.84 -5.10
N GLN A 108 -13.88 -17.63 -6.11
CA GLN A 108 -12.68 -18.44 -6.35
C GLN A 108 -11.62 -18.28 -5.24
N GLN A 109 -11.57 -17.12 -4.57
CA GLN A 109 -10.66 -16.92 -3.43
C GLN A 109 -11.24 -17.44 -2.11
N MET A 110 -12.56 -17.43 -1.97
CA MET A 110 -13.23 -17.96 -0.77
C MET A 110 -12.99 -19.47 -0.63
N ASP A 111 -13.09 -20.21 -1.74
CA ASP A 111 -12.93 -21.67 -1.77
C ASP A 111 -11.49 -22.10 -1.43
N LYS A 112 -10.51 -21.26 -1.78
CA LYS A 112 -9.07 -21.58 -1.66
C LYS A 112 -8.39 -21.00 -0.41
N PHE A 113 -8.90 -19.90 0.15
CA PHE A 113 -8.22 -19.15 1.22
C PHE A 113 -9.14 -18.71 2.38
N GLY A 114 -10.42 -19.11 2.38
CA GLY A 114 -11.38 -18.81 3.44
C GLY A 114 -12.02 -17.42 3.40
N ARG A 115 -12.94 -17.18 4.33
CA ARG A 115 -13.70 -15.92 4.47
C ARG A 115 -12.97 -14.91 5.36
N MET A 116 -11.89 -14.32 4.86
CA MET A 116 -11.33 -13.10 5.46
C MET A 116 -11.52 -11.93 4.50
N PRO A 117 -12.48 -11.02 4.75
CA PRO A 117 -12.75 -9.90 3.86
C PRO A 117 -11.58 -8.92 3.87
N ALA A 118 -11.24 -8.39 2.69
CA ALA A 118 -10.32 -7.27 2.58
C ALA A 118 -11.00 -5.99 3.08
N LYS A 119 -10.25 -5.07 3.68
CA LYS A 119 -10.79 -3.81 4.18
C LYS A 119 -10.57 -2.70 3.16
N GLU A 120 -11.54 -1.83 2.99
CA GLU A 120 -11.32 -0.49 2.46
C GLU A 120 -11.26 0.45 3.66
N ASN A 121 -10.16 1.18 3.75
CA ASN A 121 -9.78 2.00 4.88
C ASN A 121 -9.66 3.46 4.46
N ILE A 122 -9.88 4.39 5.39
CA ILE A 122 -9.54 5.80 5.26
C ILE A 122 -8.35 6.02 6.20
N VAL A 123 -7.18 6.25 5.64
CA VAL A 123 -5.96 6.56 6.41
C VAL A 123 -5.83 8.07 6.53
N ILE A 124 -5.69 8.57 7.75
CA ILE A 124 -5.65 10.00 8.04
C ILE A 124 -4.30 10.37 8.67
N TRP A 125 -3.69 11.42 8.13
CA TRP A 125 -2.51 12.06 8.69
C TRP A 125 -2.73 13.55 8.92
N GLN A 126 -1.89 14.13 9.77
CA GLN A 126 -1.69 15.57 9.91
C GLN A 126 -0.24 15.93 9.55
N LYS A 127 0.01 17.07 8.90
CA LYS A 127 1.37 17.60 8.67
C LYS A 127 1.77 18.63 9.72
#